data_AF-A0A4U8T2H9-F1
#
_entry.id   AF-A0A4U8T2H9-F1
#
_cell.length_a   1.000
_cell.length_b   1.000
_cell.length_c   1.000
_cell.angle_alpha   90.00
_cell.angle_beta   90.00
_cell.angle_gamma   90.00
#
_symmetry.space_group_name_H-M   'P 1'
#
loop_
_entity.id
_entity.type
_entity.pdbx_description
1 polymer ?
#
loop_
_entity_poly.entity_id
_entity_poly.type
_entity_poly.pdbx_seq_one_letter_code
_entity_poly.pdbx_strand_id
1 'polypeptide(L)'
;MNLVEKVAKKLATNLAKKEAKKSGKAENLCFALIFGQVSRGINASAHFIQRVQQRFEAQEEEELSGAIARAVRATQPMEQGGNDIAKPQKYYDDMTNIIVVLERAGQFGASLVTTYKRGQENLISDDEFFALQSRGLI
;
A
#
# COMPACT_ATOMS: atom_id res chain seq x y z
N MET A 1 -9.60 0.78 -14.29
CA MET A 1 -8.57 0.25 -13.38
C MET A 1 -8.81 0.89 -12.03
N ASN A 2 -9.10 0.11 -10.99
CA ASN A 2 -9.32 0.68 -9.65
C ASN A 2 -7.96 1.04 -8.99
N LEU A 3 -7.98 1.84 -7.91
CA LEU A 3 -6.75 2.31 -7.24
C LEU A 3 -5.82 1.15 -6.83
N VAL A 4 -6.38 0.06 -6.30
CA VAL A 4 -5.63 -1.13 -5.87
C VAL A 4 -4.91 -1.79 -7.05
N GLU A 5 -5.59 -1.90 -8.20
CA GLU A 5 -5.03 -2.44 -9.43
C GLU A 5 -3.93 -1.53 -10.01
N LYS A 6 -4.07 -0.20 -9.90
CA LYS A 6 -2.98 0.76 -10.22
C LYS A 6 -1.75 0.52 -9.37
N VAL A 7 -1.93 0.37 -8.05
CA VAL A 7 -0.85 0.06 -7.12
C VAL A 7 -0.20 -1.28 -7.47
N ALA A 8 -1.00 -2.32 -7.67
CA ALA A 8 -0.51 -3.66 -8.00
C ALA A 8 0.31 -3.68 -9.29
N LYS A 9 -0.16 -2.98 -10.33
CA LYS A 9 0.57 -2.83 -11.60
C LYS A 9 1.92 -2.15 -11.40
N LYS A 10 1.97 -1.01 -10.67
CA LYS A 10 3.22 -0.29 -10.39
C LYS A 10 4.23 -1.15 -9.61
N LEU A 11 3.75 -1.90 -8.63
CA LEU A 11 4.58 -2.83 -7.86
C LEU A 11 5.11 -3.96 -8.74
N ALA A 12 4.23 -4.61 -9.50
CA ALA A 12 4.57 -5.73 -10.37
C ALA A 12 5.56 -5.32 -11.46
N THR A 13 5.40 -4.16 -12.10
CA THR A 13 6.37 -3.66 -13.09
C THR A 13 7.76 -3.49 -12.48
N ASN A 14 7.87 -2.89 -11.30
CA ASN A 14 9.17 -2.71 -10.64
C ASN A 14 9.82 -4.04 -10.26
N LEU A 15 9.04 -4.97 -9.73
CA LEU A 15 9.52 -6.28 -9.32
C LEU A 15 9.90 -7.15 -10.52
N ALA A 16 9.10 -7.13 -11.59
CA ALA A 16 9.36 -7.87 -12.82
C ALA A 16 10.67 -7.44 -13.47
N LYS A 17 10.96 -6.14 -13.52
CA LYS A 17 12.25 -5.63 -14.02
C LYS A 17 13.44 -6.16 -13.23
N LYS A 18 13.32 -6.20 -11.90
CA LYS A 18 14.38 -6.75 -11.02
C LYS A 18 14.54 -8.25 -11.23
N GLU A 19 13.43 -8.98 -11.30
CA GLU A 19 13.43 -10.44 -11.44
C GLU A 19 13.92 -10.90 -12.82
N ALA A 20 13.53 -10.20 -13.89
CA ALA A 20 14.02 -10.46 -15.23
C ALA A 20 15.54 -10.29 -15.32
N LYS A 21 16.08 -9.23 -14.72
CA LYS A 21 17.53 -8.99 -14.64
C LYS A 21 18.26 -10.08 -13.85
N LYS A 22 17.67 -10.59 -12.78
CA LYS A 22 18.26 -11.62 -11.91
C LYS A 22 18.21 -13.03 -12.54
N SER A 23 17.08 -13.38 -13.14
CA SER A 23 16.78 -14.73 -13.61
C SER A 23 17.09 -14.95 -15.09
N GLY A 24 17.32 -13.88 -15.86
CA GLY A 24 17.47 -13.93 -17.32
C GLY A 24 16.17 -14.22 -18.08
N LYS A 25 15.02 -14.33 -17.38
CA LYS A 25 13.70 -14.55 -17.99
C LYS A 25 13.17 -13.28 -18.63
N ALA A 26 12.25 -13.44 -19.58
CA ALA A 26 11.59 -12.32 -20.23
C ALA A 26 10.72 -11.52 -19.24
N GLU A 27 10.82 -10.18 -19.29
CA GLU A 27 10.13 -9.27 -18.35
C GLU A 27 8.61 -9.44 -18.36
N ASN A 28 8.01 -9.70 -19.51
CA ASN A 28 6.58 -9.94 -19.65
C ASN A 28 6.11 -11.19 -18.88
N LEU A 29 6.91 -12.27 -18.87
CA LEU A 29 6.62 -13.48 -18.10
C LEU A 29 6.74 -13.22 -16.60
N CYS A 30 7.80 -12.53 -16.17
CA CYS A 30 7.95 -12.12 -14.78
C CYS A 30 6.79 -11.22 -14.33
N PHE A 31 6.39 -10.27 -15.18
CA PHE A 31 5.27 -9.38 -14.90
C PHE A 31 3.95 -10.12 -14.72
N ALA A 32 3.59 -11.03 -15.64
CA ALA A 32 2.33 -11.77 -15.56
C ALA A 32 2.23 -12.59 -14.25
N LEU A 33 3.31 -13.26 -13.86
CA LEU A 33 3.38 -14.04 -12.63
C LEU A 33 3.29 -13.16 -11.38
N ILE A 34 4.13 -12.13 -11.31
CA ILE A 34 4.21 -11.24 -10.13
C ILE A 34 2.93 -10.42 -10.00
N PHE A 35 2.37 -9.92 -11.10
CA PHE A 35 1.12 -9.17 -11.07
C PHE A 35 0.00 -10.02 -10.46
N GLY A 36 -0.12 -11.30 -10.85
CA GLY A 36 -1.09 -12.20 -10.24
C GLY A 36 -0.89 -12.37 -8.72
N GLN A 37 0.36 -12.44 -8.25
CA GLN A 37 0.67 -12.56 -6.82
C GLN A 37 0.38 -11.26 -6.06
N VAL A 38 0.83 -10.12 -6.57
CA VAL A 38 0.63 -8.80 -5.95
C VAL A 38 -0.85 -8.44 -5.92
N SER A 39 -1.59 -8.62 -7.03
CA SER A 39 -3.01 -8.28 -7.10
C SER A 39 -3.87 -9.07 -6.11
N ARG A 40 -3.47 -10.29 -5.74
CA ARG A 40 -4.12 -11.07 -4.68
C ARG A 40 -3.66 -10.70 -3.27
N GLY A 41 -2.49 -10.09 -3.14
CA GLY A 41 -1.88 -9.74 -1.85
C GLY A 41 -2.24 -8.34 -1.37
N ILE A 42 -2.55 -7.39 -2.27
CA ILE A 42 -2.93 -6.04 -1.90
C ILE A 42 -4.44 -5.98 -1.64
N ASN A 43 -4.81 -5.73 -0.39
CA ASN A 43 -6.19 -5.56 0.03
C ASN A 43 -6.38 -4.15 0.60
N ALA A 44 -7.59 -3.61 0.48
CA ALA A 44 -7.95 -2.33 1.08
C ALA A 44 -9.11 -2.54 2.05
N SER A 45 -9.00 -1.97 3.26
CA SER A 45 -10.13 -1.94 4.18
C SER A 45 -11.25 -1.05 3.64
N ALA A 46 -12.50 -1.30 4.08
CA ALA A 46 -13.63 -0.44 3.72
C ALA A 46 -13.38 1.01 4.14
N HIS A 47 -12.78 1.21 5.32
CA HIS A 47 -12.37 2.53 5.82
C HIS A 47 -11.36 3.21 4.91
N PHE A 48 -10.35 2.48 4.42
CA PHE A 48 -9.39 3.03 3.47
C PHE A 48 -10.10 3.58 2.22
N ILE A 49 -11.02 2.81 1.64
CA ILE A 49 -11.75 3.22 0.43
C ILE A 49 -12.56 4.50 0.69
N GLN A 50 -13.27 4.57 1.82
CA GLN A 50 -14.02 5.76 2.22
C GLN A 50 -13.12 6.98 2.39
N ARG A 51 -11.95 6.82 3.02
CA ARG A 51 -11.01 7.94 3.22
C ARG A 51 -10.37 8.42 1.93
N VAL A 52 -10.08 7.52 1.01
CA VAL A 52 -9.63 7.90 -0.34
C VAL A 52 -10.67 8.80 -0.99
N GLN A 53 -11.95 8.41 -0.98
CA GLN A 53 -13.04 9.19 -1.57
C GLN A 53 -13.25 10.56 -0.92
N GLN A 54 -12.97 10.68 0.38
CA GLN A 54 -13.17 11.92 1.14
C GLN A 54 -11.97 12.87 1.07
N ARG A 55 -10.74 12.34 0.97
CA ARG A 55 -9.50 13.12 1.15
C ARG A 55 -8.75 13.38 -0.15
N PHE A 56 -9.11 12.67 -1.23
CA PHE A 56 -8.42 12.75 -2.51
C PHE A 56 -9.41 12.95 -3.65
N GLU A 57 -9.06 13.86 -4.54
CA GLU A 57 -9.78 14.07 -5.78
C GLU A 57 -9.34 13.05 -6.84
N ALA A 58 -10.17 12.82 -7.86
CA ALA A 58 -9.87 11.87 -8.92
C ALA A 58 -8.56 12.18 -9.66
N GLN A 59 -8.21 13.46 -9.79
CA GLN A 59 -6.96 13.91 -10.42
C GLN A 59 -5.69 13.53 -9.62
N GLU A 60 -5.83 13.28 -8.32
CA GLU A 60 -4.73 12.93 -7.42
C GLU A 60 -4.49 11.41 -7.34
N GLU A 61 -5.31 10.60 -8.03
CA GLU A 61 -5.24 9.15 -7.96
C GLU A 61 -3.90 8.59 -8.45
N GLU A 62 -3.29 9.22 -9.45
CA GLU A 62 -1.98 8.80 -9.96
C GLU A 62 -0.86 9.04 -8.93
N GLU A 63 -0.93 10.17 -8.24
CA GLU A 63 0.00 10.53 -7.17
C GLU A 63 -0.18 9.61 -5.95
N LEU A 64 -1.42 9.41 -5.53
CA LEU A 64 -1.79 8.52 -4.43
C LEU A 64 -1.36 7.07 -4.70
N SER A 65 -1.65 6.54 -5.89
CA SER A 65 -1.23 5.18 -6.25
C SER A 65 0.30 5.03 -6.28
N GLY A 66 1.02 6.09 -6.66
CA GLY A 66 2.47 6.17 -6.58
C GLY A 66 2.98 6.14 -5.13
N ALA A 67 2.37 6.93 -4.24
CA ALA A 67 2.72 6.99 -2.82
C ALA A 67 2.49 5.65 -2.14
N ILE A 68 1.35 4.99 -2.39
CA ILE A 68 1.05 3.66 -1.86
C ILE A 68 2.06 2.63 -2.36
N ALA A 69 2.39 2.64 -3.66
CA ALA A 69 3.39 1.71 -4.22
C ALA A 69 4.80 1.95 -3.67
N ARG A 70 5.15 3.18 -3.28
CA ARG A 70 6.39 3.47 -2.55
C ARG A 70 6.31 2.96 -1.11
N ALA A 71 5.21 3.22 -0.42
CA ALA A 71 4.98 2.75 0.95
C ALA A 71 5.13 1.23 1.06
N VAL A 72 4.43 0.46 0.22
CA VAL A 72 4.49 -1.02 0.22
C VAL A 72 5.92 -1.54 0.01
N ARG A 73 6.72 -0.87 -0.84
CA ARG A 73 8.13 -1.25 -1.08
C ARG A 73 9.07 -0.88 0.05
N ALA A 74 8.76 0.20 0.78
CA ALA A 74 9.60 0.72 1.85
C ALA A 74 9.33 0.03 3.20
N THR A 75 8.12 -0.49 3.40
CA THR A 75 7.72 -1.21 4.61
C THR A 75 8.05 -2.70 4.52
N GLN A 76 8.58 -3.26 5.61
CA GLN A 76 8.91 -4.68 5.72
C GLN A 76 7.81 -5.45 6.47
N PRO A 77 7.59 -6.74 6.17
CA PRO A 77 6.82 -7.61 7.06
C PRO A 77 7.41 -7.58 8.47
N MET A 78 6.55 -7.58 9.48
CA MET A 78 6.97 -7.70 10.88
C MET A 78 6.77 -9.14 11.32
N GLU A 79 7.77 -9.73 11.96
CA GLU A 79 7.73 -11.10 12.45
C GLU A 79 7.94 -11.12 13.97
N GLN A 80 7.22 -12.00 14.67
CA GLN A 80 7.48 -12.33 16.07
C GLN A 80 7.44 -13.84 16.26
N GLY A 81 8.56 -14.40 16.73
CA GLY A 81 8.69 -15.85 16.92
C GLY A 81 8.56 -16.68 15.63
N GLY A 82 8.92 -16.10 14.47
CA GLY A 82 8.80 -16.76 13.16
C GLY A 82 7.42 -16.69 12.52
N ASN A 83 6.46 -15.96 13.12
CA ASN A 83 5.14 -15.71 12.54
C ASN A 83 5.00 -14.25 12.11
N ASP A 84 4.38 -14.03 10.95
CA ASP A 84 3.98 -12.70 10.49
C ASP A 84 2.98 -12.07 11.46
N ILE A 85 3.25 -10.83 11.85
CA ILE A 85 2.34 -10.00 12.64
C ILE A 85 1.70 -8.97 11.72
N ALA A 86 0.37 -8.92 11.74
CA ALA A 86 -0.38 -7.81 11.16
C ALA A 86 -0.25 -6.57 12.06
N LYS A 87 0.91 -5.89 11.99
CA LYS A 87 1.16 -4.63 12.68
C LYS A 87 1.19 -3.48 11.67
N PRO A 88 0.37 -2.43 11.86
CA PRO A 88 0.35 -1.34 10.91
C PRO A 88 1.58 -0.45 11.03
N GLN A 89 2.01 0.00 9.86
CA GLN A 89 3.21 0.77 9.64
C GLN A 89 2.82 2.05 8.90
N LYS A 90 3.32 3.16 9.42
CA LYS A 90 3.09 4.48 8.84
C LYS A 90 4.28 4.84 7.95
N TYR A 91 4.00 5.14 6.69
CA TYR A 91 4.97 5.61 5.72
C TYR A 91 4.68 7.07 5.35
N TYR A 92 5.74 7.87 5.35
CA TYR A 92 5.70 9.28 4.96
C TYR A 92 6.31 9.41 3.57
N ASP A 93 5.49 9.79 2.60
CA ASP A 93 5.97 10.04 1.25
C ASP A 93 6.30 11.52 1.06
N ASP A 94 7.54 11.90 1.35
CA ASP A 94 7.99 13.30 1.31
C ASP A 94 7.86 13.95 -0.07
N MET A 95 7.80 13.15 -1.14
CA MET A 95 7.58 13.63 -2.52
C MET A 95 6.20 14.24 -2.73
N THR A 96 5.17 13.66 -2.11
CA THR A 96 3.76 13.99 -2.37
C THR A 96 3.07 14.55 -1.12
N ASN A 97 3.75 14.56 0.02
CA ASN A 97 3.18 14.82 1.34
C ASN A 97 2.03 13.86 1.71
N ILE A 98 1.91 12.71 1.05
CA ILE A 98 0.90 11.70 1.37
C ILE A 98 1.45 10.78 2.45
N ILE A 99 0.64 10.55 3.47
CA ILE A 99 0.88 9.55 4.51
C ILE A 99 0.05 8.32 4.17
N VAL A 100 0.71 7.17 4.17
CA VAL A 100 0.08 5.88 3.92
C VAL A 100 0.28 5.02 5.16
N VAL A 101 -0.81 4.45 5.68
CA VAL A 101 -0.77 3.46 6.76
C VAL A 101 -1.21 2.12 6.21
N LEU A 102 -0.35 1.12 6.37
CA LEU A 102 -0.60 -0.22 5.85
C LEU A 102 -0.05 -1.28 6.79
N GLU A 103 -0.58 -2.48 6.70
CA GLU A 103 -0.02 -3.69 7.33
C GLU A 103 0.64 -4.53 6.25
N ARG A 104 1.86 -5.00 6.49
CA ARG A 104 2.56 -5.90 5.55
C ARG A 104 2.24 -7.36 5.89
N ALA A 105 2.05 -8.16 4.85
CA ALA A 105 1.82 -9.60 4.96
C ALA A 105 2.65 -10.33 3.90
N GLY A 106 3.63 -11.11 4.33
CA GLY A 106 4.59 -11.76 3.44
C GLY A 106 5.28 -10.82 2.44
N GLN A 107 5.84 -11.41 1.38
CA GLN A 107 6.67 -10.67 0.43
C GLN A 107 5.87 -9.64 -0.40
N PHE A 108 4.67 -10.00 -0.84
CA PHE A 108 3.89 -9.22 -1.81
C PHE A 108 2.57 -8.66 -1.25
N GLY A 109 2.18 -9.03 -0.02
CA GLY A 109 0.90 -8.66 0.55
C GLY A 109 0.94 -7.38 1.36
N ALA A 110 -0.09 -6.55 1.22
CA ALA A 110 -0.29 -5.40 2.08
C ALA A 110 -1.78 -5.12 2.27
N SER A 111 -2.19 -4.83 3.51
CA SER A 111 -3.52 -4.35 3.83
C SER A 111 -3.47 -2.83 4.01
N LEU A 112 -4.16 -2.10 3.14
CA LEU A 112 -4.25 -0.64 3.21
C LEU A 112 -5.26 -0.26 4.29
N VAL A 113 -4.76 0.43 5.32
CA VAL A 113 -5.53 0.78 6.52
C VAL A 113 -6.14 2.16 6.38
N THR A 114 -5.31 3.19 6.16
CA THR A 114 -5.78 4.56 5.92
C THR A 114 -4.73 5.34 5.14
N THR A 115 -5.13 6.50 4.61
CA THR A 115 -4.23 7.44 3.95
C THR A 115 -4.76 8.86 4.06
N TYR A 116 -3.86 9.83 4.06
CA TYR A 116 -4.17 11.25 4.21
C TYR A 116 -3.02 12.15 3.78
N LYS A 117 -3.29 13.45 3.62
CA LYS A 117 -2.27 14.46 3.26
C LYS A 117 -1.71 15.12 4.52
N ARG A 118 -0.38 15.24 4.59
CA ARG A 118 0.33 15.91 5.68
C ARG A 118 0.04 17.41 5.64
N GLY A 119 -0.22 18.01 6.80
CA GLY A 119 -0.48 19.45 6.92
C GLY A 119 -1.86 19.89 6.47
N GLN A 120 -2.73 18.96 6.09
CA GLN A 120 -4.15 19.23 5.84
C GLN A 120 -4.99 18.69 6.99
N GLU A 121 -6.13 19.34 7.22
CA GLU A 121 -7.10 18.87 8.21
C GLU A 121 -7.67 17.53 7.74
N ASN A 122 -7.36 16.48 8.50
CA ASN A 122 -7.85 15.15 8.23
C ASN A 122 -8.90 14.83 9.28
N LEU A 123 -10.16 15.12 8.96
CA LEU A 123 -11.27 14.71 9.80
C LEU A 123 -11.21 13.19 10.01
N ILE A 124 -11.07 12.81 11.27
CA ILE A 124 -11.10 11.44 11.76
C ILE A 124 -12.46 11.24 12.40
N SER A 125 -13.20 10.23 11.95
CA SER A 125 -14.43 9.83 12.63
C SER A 125 -14.08 8.98 13.85
N ASP A 126 -14.99 8.91 14.82
CA ASP A 126 -14.79 8.12 16.04
C ASP A 126 -14.44 6.65 15.71
N ASP A 127 -15.11 6.05 14.71
CA ASP A 127 -14.79 4.68 14.27
C ASP A 127 -13.36 4.55 13.73
N GLU A 128 -12.87 5.52 12.95
CA GLU A 128 -11.48 5.51 12.47
C GLU A 128 -10.53 5.73 13.64
N PHE A 129 -10.87 6.61 14.58
CA PHE A 129 -10.08 6.84 15.77
C PHE A 129 -9.94 5.55 16.58
N PHE A 130 -11.03 4.85 16.89
CA PHE A 130 -10.97 3.57 17.60
C PHE A 130 -10.23 2.48 16.83
N ALA A 131 -10.43 2.40 15.51
CA ALA A 131 -9.71 1.44 14.67
C ALA A 131 -8.20 1.72 14.62
N LEU A 132 -7.77 2.98 14.58
CA LEU A 132 -6.36 3.35 14.60
C LEU A 132 -5.76 3.19 16.00
N GLN A 133 -6.50 3.57 17.05
CA GLN A 133 -6.07 3.46 18.45
C GLN A 133 -5.90 2.00 18.88
N SER A 134 -6.88 1.13 18.57
CA SER A 134 -6.79 -0.32 18.86
C SER A 134 -5.62 -0.99 18.15
N ARG A 135 -5.11 -0.38 17.07
CA ARG A 135 -3.93 -0.82 16.32
C ARG A 135 -2.63 -0.10 16.72
N GLY A 136 -2.68 0.79 17.71
CA GLY A 136 -1.53 1.55 18.24
C GLY A 136 -0.95 2.58 17.26
N LEU A 137 -1.78 3.15 16.38
CA LEU A 137 -1.36 4.11 15.35
C LEU A 137 -1.51 5.57 15.74
N ILE A 138 -2.29 5.83 16.79
CA ILE A 138 -2.52 7.12 17.45
C ILE A 138 -2.67 6.91 18.95
#